data_AF-A0A090CXY1-F1
#
_entry.id   AF-A0A090CXY1-F1
#
_cell.length_a   1.000
_cell.length_b   1.000
_cell.length_c   1.000
_cell.angle_alpha   90.00
_cell.angle_beta   90.00
_cell.angle_gamma   90.00
#
_symmetry.space_group_name_H-M   'P 1'
#
loop_
_entity.id
_entity.type
_entity.pdbx_description
1 polymer ?
#
loop_
_entity_poly.entity_id
_entity_poly.type
_entity_poly.pdbx_seq_one_letter_code
_entity_poly.pdbx_strand_id
1 'polypeptide(L)'
;MKSALMEKISHEILHFLLPHHRTKNIGKLFPKDFPIQLNQIEAFLKKDLPISFILPGFPCKSPNPDKVLGILPDMGECLSLCFLNSLLKKIEKLYPPGAHLTLCSDGHIFGDLIRVPDEDIDAYADELKNIIERFELRNIALFDLRDILGDISHESKRNFVKEKHAPSLDSLRKEILSDEHALFLYRGITRFLFEDGSSYKLSKSALQRSCRERAYEVIQRSRAFGDLIERLFPASLRLSIHPQPSNSFKFGIRLLEASDIWITPWHGAAYLRVEGNWTLLPRAAAAKHGKLIYQEGRASHFEEVLSH
;
A
#
# COMPACT_ATOMS: atom_id res chain seq x y z
N MET A 1 -0.70 -20.11 -32.65
CA MET A 1 -0.09 -20.83 -31.51
C MET A 1 0.50 -19.90 -30.45
N LYS A 2 1.35 -18.91 -30.77
CA LYS A 2 1.88 -17.96 -29.76
C LYS A 2 0.79 -17.15 -29.03
N SER A 3 -0.25 -16.67 -29.73
CA SER A 3 -1.34 -15.88 -29.13
C SER A 3 -2.13 -16.62 -28.05
N ALA A 4 -2.54 -17.86 -28.30
CA ALA A 4 -3.34 -18.64 -27.34
C ALA A 4 -2.54 -19.03 -26.08
N LEU A 5 -1.23 -19.26 -26.23
CA LEU A 5 -0.34 -19.49 -25.08
C LEU A 5 -0.20 -18.22 -24.24
N MET A 6 -0.03 -17.05 -24.88
CA MET A 6 0.07 -15.78 -24.16
C MET A 6 -1.21 -15.43 -23.41
N GLU A 7 -2.38 -15.62 -24.04
CA GLU A 7 -3.69 -15.43 -23.40
C GLU A 7 -3.83 -16.34 -22.17
N LYS A 8 -3.43 -17.62 -22.30
CA LYS A 8 -3.43 -18.53 -21.16
C LYS A 8 -2.52 -18.06 -20.02
N ILE A 9 -1.31 -17.58 -20.33
CA ILE A 9 -0.36 -17.09 -19.31
C ILE A 9 -0.90 -15.80 -18.67
N SER A 10 -1.40 -14.84 -19.43
CA SER A 10 -1.92 -13.57 -18.88
C SER A 10 -3.12 -13.81 -17.97
N HIS A 11 -4.02 -14.72 -18.34
CA HIS A 11 -5.15 -15.14 -17.51
C HIS A 11 -4.70 -15.83 -16.21
N GLU A 12 -3.73 -16.73 -16.29
CA GLU A 12 -3.21 -17.45 -15.12
C GLU A 12 -2.48 -16.50 -14.14
N ILE A 13 -1.74 -15.51 -14.66
CA ILE A 13 -1.12 -14.46 -13.83
C ILE A 13 -2.19 -13.67 -13.08
N LEU A 14 -3.28 -13.26 -13.75
CA LEU A 14 -4.39 -12.61 -13.05
C LEU A 14 -5.06 -13.54 -12.05
N HIS A 15 -5.18 -14.84 -12.34
CA HIS A 15 -5.69 -15.81 -11.35
C HIS A 15 -4.85 -15.85 -10.07
N PHE A 16 -3.54 -15.58 -10.12
CA PHE A 16 -2.73 -15.43 -8.90
C PHE A 16 -3.04 -14.13 -8.13
N LEU A 17 -3.45 -13.06 -8.81
CA LEU A 17 -3.71 -11.75 -8.19
C LEU A 17 -5.14 -11.59 -7.66
N LEU A 18 -6.14 -12.14 -8.35
CA LEU A 18 -7.57 -11.94 -8.07
C LEU A 18 -8.03 -12.36 -6.67
N PRO A 19 -7.54 -13.47 -6.05
CA PRO A 19 -7.87 -13.81 -4.66
C PRO A 19 -7.47 -12.72 -3.65
N HIS A 20 -6.54 -11.86 -4.05
CA HIS A 20 -6.02 -10.76 -3.26
C HIS A 20 -6.53 -9.39 -3.76
N HIS A 21 -7.50 -9.36 -4.67
CA HIS A 21 -8.07 -8.10 -5.13
C HIS A 21 -8.78 -7.38 -3.97
N ARG A 22 -8.39 -6.13 -3.73
CA ARG A 22 -8.91 -5.29 -2.64
C ARG A 22 -10.24 -4.68 -3.09
N THR A 23 -11.33 -5.38 -2.83
CA THR A 23 -12.68 -4.92 -3.18
C THR A 23 -13.68 -5.18 -2.06
N LYS A 24 -14.75 -4.39 -2.04
CA LYS A 24 -15.92 -4.65 -1.19
C LYS A 24 -16.84 -5.74 -1.78
N ASN A 25 -16.69 -6.05 -3.06
CA ASN A 25 -17.53 -7.02 -3.75
C ASN A 25 -17.03 -8.44 -3.46
N ILE A 26 -17.91 -9.28 -2.92
CA ILE A 26 -17.62 -10.68 -2.53
C ILE A 26 -17.88 -11.64 -3.72
N GLY A 27 -18.35 -11.12 -4.86
CA GLY A 27 -18.58 -11.91 -6.07
C GLY A 27 -17.30 -12.55 -6.61
N LYS A 28 -17.46 -13.71 -7.26
CA LYS A 28 -16.36 -14.39 -7.96
C LYS A 28 -15.87 -13.50 -9.11
N LEU A 29 -14.61 -13.08 -9.03
CA LEU A 29 -13.94 -12.30 -10.06
C LEU A 29 -13.25 -13.24 -11.06
N PHE A 30 -13.25 -12.85 -12.34
CA PHE A 30 -12.60 -13.57 -13.41
C PHE A 30 -11.58 -12.66 -14.13
N PRO A 31 -10.51 -13.21 -14.73
CA PRO A 31 -9.51 -12.41 -15.45
C PRO A 31 -10.12 -11.48 -16.52
N LYS A 32 -11.18 -11.94 -17.22
CA LYS A 32 -11.91 -11.16 -18.22
C LYS A 32 -12.54 -9.86 -17.68
N ASP A 33 -12.75 -9.76 -16.37
CA ASP A 33 -13.31 -8.58 -15.73
C ASP A 33 -12.26 -7.46 -15.57
N PHE A 34 -10.99 -7.76 -15.87
CA PHE A 34 -9.80 -6.89 -15.74
C PHE A 34 -9.07 -6.75 -17.09
N PRO A 35 -9.74 -6.27 -18.16
CA PRO A 35 -9.17 -6.22 -19.50
C PRO A 35 -7.95 -5.29 -19.60
N ILE A 36 -7.89 -4.24 -18.77
CA ILE A 36 -6.75 -3.32 -18.76
C ILE A 36 -5.49 -4.04 -18.29
N GLN A 37 -5.56 -4.77 -17.17
CA GLN A 37 -4.42 -5.50 -16.64
C GLN A 37 -4.02 -6.66 -17.56
N LEU A 38 -4.96 -7.36 -18.19
CA LEU A 38 -4.67 -8.37 -19.22
C LEU A 38 -3.82 -7.76 -20.34
N ASN A 39 -4.27 -6.63 -20.92
CA ASN A 39 -3.55 -5.95 -21.99
C ASN A 39 -2.14 -5.51 -21.57
N GLN A 40 -1.99 -5.01 -20.33
CA GLN A 40 -0.68 -4.62 -19.80
C GLN A 40 0.25 -5.83 -19.65
N ILE A 41 -0.22 -6.94 -19.10
CA ILE A 41 0.56 -8.18 -18.95
C ILE A 41 0.97 -8.69 -20.33
N GLU A 42 0.02 -8.79 -21.27
CA GLU A 42 0.30 -9.24 -22.62
C GLU A 42 1.32 -8.38 -23.37
N ALA A 43 1.40 -7.08 -23.07
CA ALA A 43 2.42 -6.21 -23.65
C ALA A 43 3.85 -6.60 -23.24
N PHE A 44 4.05 -7.12 -22.03
CA PHE A 44 5.33 -7.69 -21.59
C PHE A 44 5.61 -9.05 -22.24
N LEU A 45 4.60 -9.93 -22.24
CA LEU A 45 4.70 -11.26 -22.85
C LEU A 45 5.05 -11.21 -24.34
N LYS A 46 4.49 -10.23 -25.10
CA LYS A 46 4.81 -10.01 -26.51
C LYS A 46 6.29 -9.73 -26.76
N LYS A 47 6.96 -9.13 -25.77
CA LYS A 47 8.35 -8.68 -25.85
C LYS A 47 9.32 -9.60 -25.11
N ASP A 48 8.82 -10.68 -24.50
CA ASP A 48 9.59 -11.58 -23.64
C ASP A 48 10.32 -10.84 -22.50
N LEU A 49 9.69 -9.79 -21.97
CA LEU A 49 10.23 -8.97 -20.90
C LEU A 49 9.68 -9.39 -19.54
N PRO A 50 10.46 -9.23 -18.45
CA PRO A 50 9.94 -9.38 -17.09
C PRO A 50 8.76 -8.43 -16.85
N ILE A 51 7.73 -8.90 -16.17
CA ILE A 51 6.57 -8.07 -15.84
C ILE A 51 6.95 -7.11 -14.72
N SER A 52 6.84 -5.81 -14.98
CA SER A 52 7.12 -4.78 -13.99
C SER A 52 5.84 -4.35 -13.27
N PHE A 53 5.84 -4.39 -11.95
CA PHE A 53 4.80 -3.84 -11.08
C PHE A 53 5.33 -2.65 -10.30
N ILE A 54 4.44 -1.69 -10.03
CA ILE A 54 4.71 -0.61 -9.06
C ILE A 54 3.61 -0.55 -8.01
N LEU A 55 3.97 -0.38 -6.74
CA LEU A 55 3.04 -0.29 -5.62
C LEU A 55 3.38 0.90 -4.72
N PRO A 56 2.57 1.98 -4.75
CA PRO A 56 2.62 3.02 -3.72
C PRO A 56 2.13 2.48 -2.39
N GLY A 57 2.91 2.70 -1.34
CA GLY A 57 2.56 2.34 0.03
C GLY A 57 3.79 2.07 0.88
N PHE A 58 3.57 1.59 2.10
CA PHE A 58 4.59 1.49 3.14
C PHE A 58 5.25 2.86 3.42
N PRO A 59 4.45 3.89 3.81
CA PRO A 59 4.97 5.22 4.07
C PRO A 59 5.76 5.31 5.38
N CYS A 60 5.12 4.92 6.47
CA CYS A 60 5.56 4.96 7.86
C CYS A 60 4.45 4.35 8.72
N LYS A 61 4.73 3.98 9.97
CA LYS A 61 3.68 3.55 10.93
C LYS A 61 2.76 4.73 11.30
N SER A 62 1.49 4.41 11.56
CA SER A 62 0.51 5.37 12.09
C SER A 62 1.05 6.09 13.35
N PRO A 63 0.82 7.40 13.49
CA PRO A 63 1.19 8.14 14.71
C PRO A 63 0.30 7.79 15.92
N ASN A 64 -0.74 6.96 15.73
CA ASN A 64 -1.62 6.55 16.80
C ASN A 64 -1.10 5.25 17.46
N PRO A 65 -0.63 5.30 18.73
CA PRO A 65 -0.11 4.13 19.43
C PRO A 65 -1.16 3.04 19.68
N ASP A 66 -2.46 3.35 19.61
CA ASP A 66 -3.53 2.35 19.72
C ASP A 66 -3.69 1.49 18.45
N LYS A 67 -3.03 1.87 17.35
CA LYS A 67 -3.08 1.15 16.08
C LYS A 67 -1.85 0.26 15.84
N VAL A 68 -0.67 0.70 16.25
CA VAL A 68 0.62 0.09 15.84
C VAL A 68 1.54 -0.27 17.01
N LEU A 69 2.58 -1.07 16.75
CA LEU A 69 3.50 -1.52 17.80
C LEU A 69 4.62 -0.54 18.14
N GLY A 70 4.99 0.32 17.20
CA GLY A 70 6.04 1.33 17.29
C GLY A 70 6.13 2.13 15.99
N ILE A 71 7.25 2.83 15.76
CA ILE A 71 7.48 3.61 14.53
C ILE A 71 8.07 2.79 13.39
N LEU A 72 8.76 1.68 13.70
CA LEU A 72 9.43 0.83 12.72
C LEU A 72 8.50 -0.24 12.15
N PRO A 73 8.78 -0.77 10.95
CA PRO A 73 8.17 -1.99 10.42
C PRO A 73 8.20 -3.12 11.46
N ASP A 74 7.10 -3.86 11.55
CA ASP A 74 6.97 -5.04 12.42
C ASP A 74 6.57 -6.26 11.58
N MET A 75 6.08 -7.32 12.22
CA MET A 75 5.68 -8.56 11.52
C MET A 75 4.64 -8.30 10.42
N GLY A 76 3.80 -7.26 10.55
CA GLY A 76 2.82 -6.92 9.52
C GLY A 76 3.47 -6.59 8.19
N GLU A 77 4.52 -5.77 8.19
CA GLU A 77 5.30 -5.44 7.00
C GLU A 77 6.08 -6.65 6.49
N CYS A 78 6.74 -7.40 7.38
CA CYS A 78 7.49 -8.62 7.01
C CYS A 78 6.61 -9.60 6.24
N LEU A 79 5.44 -9.96 6.79
CA LEU A 79 4.50 -10.87 6.16
C LEU A 79 3.99 -10.34 4.83
N SER A 80 3.75 -9.03 4.73
CA SER A 80 3.26 -8.39 3.51
C SER A 80 4.29 -8.39 2.38
N LEU A 81 5.55 -8.10 2.69
CA LEU A 81 6.65 -8.15 1.73
C LEU A 81 6.94 -9.60 1.28
N CYS A 82 6.95 -10.55 2.22
CA CYS A 82 7.07 -11.98 1.91
C CYS A 82 5.92 -12.47 1.02
N PHE A 83 4.69 -12.04 1.29
CA PHE A 83 3.52 -12.34 0.47
C PHE A 83 3.69 -11.82 -0.96
N LEU A 84 4.05 -10.54 -1.13
CA LEU A 84 4.27 -9.95 -2.45
C LEU A 84 5.36 -10.70 -3.22
N ASN A 85 6.49 -11.00 -2.58
CA ASN A 85 7.58 -11.76 -3.18
C ASN A 85 7.13 -13.18 -3.58
N SER A 86 6.28 -13.82 -2.77
CA SER A 86 5.72 -15.14 -3.10
C SER A 86 4.83 -15.12 -4.34
N LEU A 87 4.08 -14.03 -4.57
CA LEU A 87 3.28 -13.85 -5.79
C LEU A 87 4.20 -13.70 -7.02
N LEU A 88 5.25 -12.88 -6.91
CA LEU A 88 6.21 -12.68 -8.01
C LEU A 88 6.92 -13.99 -8.37
N LYS A 89 7.32 -14.79 -7.38
CA LYS A 89 7.91 -16.12 -7.59
C LYS A 89 6.93 -17.11 -8.24
N LYS A 90 5.62 -17.02 -7.97
CA LYS A 90 4.61 -17.83 -8.68
C LYS A 90 4.52 -17.44 -10.16
N ILE A 91 4.59 -16.15 -10.46
CA ILE A 91 4.62 -15.65 -11.84
C ILE A 91 5.90 -16.13 -12.55
N GLU A 92 7.06 -16.06 -11.90
CA GLU A 92 8.34 -16.52 -12.45
C GLU A 92 8.36 -18.01 -12.80
N LYS A 93 7.74 -18.86 -11.97
CA LYS A 93 7.57 -20.29 -12.28
C LYS A 93 6.71 -20.54 -13.52
N LEU A 94 5.75 -19.66 -13.81
CA LEU A 94 4.84 -19.77 -14.93
C LEU A 94 5.41 -19.12 -16.21
N TYR A 95 6.13 -18.01 -16.06
CA TYR A 95 6.67 -17.18 -17.12
C TYR A 95 8.16 -16.89 -16.84
N PRO A 96 9.10 -17.57 -17.52
CA PRO A 96 10.52 -17.56 -17.15
C PRO A 96 11.21 -16.18 -17.05
N PRO A 97 10.87 -15.15 -17.85
CA PRO A 97 11.41 -13.81 -17.64
C PRO A 97 11.02 -13.19 -16.28
N GLY A 98 9.99 -13.73 -15.62
CA GLY A 98 9.65 -13.39 -14.25
C GLY A 98 8.86 -12.10 -14.09
N ALA A 99 8.82 -11.64 -12.85
CA ALA A 99 8.17 -10.40 -12.45
C ALA A 99 8.95 -9.70 -11.34
N HIS A 100 8.89 -8.38 -11.34
CA HIS A 100 9.53 -7.53 -10.34
C HIS A 100 8.54 -6.49 -9.83
N LEU A 101 8.70 -6.10 -8.57
CA LEU A 101 7.91 -5.05 -7.94
C LEU A 101 8.84 -3.93 -7.46
N THR A 102 8.59 -2.71 -7.92
CA THR A 102 9.11 -1.51 -7.28
C THR A 102 8.10 -1.01 -6.26
N LEU A 103 8.45 -1.13 -4.98
CA LEU A 103 7.70 -0.56 -3.87
C LEU A 103 8.02 0.92 -3.77
N CYS A 104 7.05 1.77 -4.10
CA CYS A 104 7.21 3.22 -4.07
C CYS A 104 6.75 3.75 -2.70
N SER A 105 7.67 3.86 -1.74
CA SER A 105 7.35 4.43 -0.43
C SER A 105 6.95 5.90 -0.57
N ASP A 106 5.78 6.23 -0.03
CA ASP A 106 5.14 7.53 -0.13
C ASP A 106 5.19 8.32 1.18
N GLY A 107 6.02 7.90 2.15
CA GLY A 107 6.14 8.55 3.46
C GLY A 107 6.45 10.04 3.37
N HIS A 108 7.56 10.39 2.71
CA HIS A 108 7.99 11.79 2.58
C HIS A 108 7.04 12.67 1.77
N ILE A 109 6.12 12.09 1.00
CA ILE A 109 5.04 12.83 0.32
C ILE A 109 4.05 13.39 1.34
N PHE A 110 3.82 12.69 2.45
CA PHE A 110 2.72 12.95 3.37
C PHE A 110 3.14 13.37 4.79
N GLY A 111 4.41 13.22 5.19
CA GLY A 111 4.86 13.34 6.58
C GLY A 111 4.22 14.48 7.39
N ASP A 112 4.26 15.71 6.88
CA ASP A 112 3.63 16.90 7.48
C ASP A 112 2.08 16.82 7.54
N LEU A 113 1.45 16.26 6.51
CA LEU A 113 -0.01 16.07 6.46
C LEU A 113 -0.49 15.01 7.43
N ILE A 114 0.29 13.97 7.69
CA ILE A 114 -0.04 12.90 8.65
C ILE A 114 0.57 13.13 10.04
N ARG A 115 1.41 14.16 10.17
CA ARG A 115 2.14 14.55 11.40
C ARG A 115 3.09 13.48 11.91
N VAL A 116 3.83 12.87 10.99
CA VAL A 116 4.93 11.96 11.29
C VAL A 116 6.24 12.67 10.92
N PRO A 117 7.22 12.77 11.84
CA PRO A 117 8.53 13.36 11.57
C PRO A 117 9.24 12.67 10.39
N ASP A 118 9.95 13.45 9.57
CA ASP A 118 10.70 12.88 8.44
C ASP A 118 11.77 11.86 8.88
N GLU A 119 12.35 12.01 10.08
CA GLU A 119 13.30 11.06 10.69
C GLU A 119 12.66 9.69 11.00
N ASP A 120 11.40 9.65 11.41
CA ASP A 120 10.65 8.40 11.61
C ASP A 120 10.35 7.72 10.27
N ILE A 121 10.14 8.52 9.22
CA ILE A 121 9.92 8.03 7.85
C ILE A 121 11.21 7.43 7.29
N ASP A 122 12.34 8.12 7.47
CA ASP A 122 13.67 7.62 7.12
C ASP A 122 13.95 6.28 7.81
N ALA A 123 13.78 6.24 9.13
CA ALA A 123 14.01 5.03 9.92
C ALA A 123 13.09 3.87 9.51
N TYR A 124 11.82 4.16 9.16
CA TYR A 124 10.90 3.16 8.65
C TYR A 124 11.34 2.61 7.30
N ALA A 125 11.69 3.49 6.35
CA ALA A 125 12.13 3.10 5.02
C ALA A 125 13.45 2.29 5.06
N ASP A 126 14.39 2.66 5.94
CA ASP A 126 15.65 1.96 6.10
C ASP A 126 15.44 0.57 6.70
N GLU A 127 14.52 0.40 7.64
CA GLU A 127 14.18 -0.92 8.16
C GLU A 127 13.43 -1.79 7.13
N LEU A 128 12.64 -1.20 6.22
CA LEU A 128 12.09 -1.97 5.08
C LEU A 128 13.20 -2.51 4.19
N LYS A 129 14.25 -1.72 3.91
CA LYS A 129 15.42 -2.19 3.15
C LYS A 129 16.08 -3.35 3.86
N ASN A 130 16.30 -3.23 5.18
CA ASN A 130 16.85 -4.32 6.00
C ASN A 130 15.99 -5.59 5.95
N ILE A 131 14.65 -5.48 5.98
CA ILE A 131 13.75 -6.64 5.85
C ILE A 131 13.89 -7.28 4.47
N ILE A 132 13.89 -6.48 3.40
CA ILE A 132 14.04 -6.96 2.01
C ILE A 132 15.34 -7.74 1.85
N GLU A 133 16.45 -7.23 2.40
CA GLU A 133 17.75 -7.89 2.37
C GLU A 133 17.78 -9.16 3.23
N ARG A 134 17.34 -9.07 4.50
CA ARG A 134 17.36 -10.18 5.46
C ARG A 134 16.56 -11.39 5.00
N PHE A 135 15.41 -11.16 4.36
CA PHE A 135 14.55 -12.22 3.84
C PHE A 135 14.83 -12.58 2.36
N GLU A 136 15.89 -12.02 1.77
CA GLU A 136 16.28 -12.21 0.37
C GLU A 136 15.09 -12.05 -0.60
N LEU A 137 14.37 -10.94 -0.49
CA LEU A 137 13.19 -10.65 -1.31
C LEU A 137 13.60 -10.10 -2.68
N ARG A 138 14.33 -10.93 -3.45
CA ARG A 138 15.03 -10.55 -4.70
C ARG A 138 14.14 -9.95 -5.80
N ASN A 139 12.83 -10.21 -5.79
CA ASN A 139 11.91 -9.66 -6.78
C ASN A 139 11.33 -8.30 -6.37
N ILE A 140 11.71 -7.75 -5.20
CA ILE A 140 11.21 -6.46 -4.68
C ILE A 140 12.37 -5.46 -4.57
N ALA A 141 12.17 -4.27 -5.13
CA ALA A 141 13.03 -3.11 -4.92
C ALA A 141 12.27 -2.04 -4.16
N LEU A 142 12.93 -1.32 -3.25
CA LEU A 142 12.37 -0.14 -2.61
C LEU A 142 12.77 1.12 -3.41
N PHE A 143 11.83 2.04 -3.53
CA PHE A 143 12.01 3.34 -4.16
C PHE A 143 11.33 4.41 -3.32
N ASP A 144 12.04 5.47 -2.96
CA ASP A 144 11.52 6.61 -2.21
C ASP A 144 12.02 7.95 -2.81
N LEU A 145 11.61 9.10 -2.23
CA LEU A 145 12.01 10.40 -2.75
C LEU A 145 13.50 10.72 -2.62
N ARG A 146 14.23 10.03 -1.73
CA ARG A 146 15.67 10.17 -1.55
C ARG A 146 16.40 9.61 -2.77
N ASP A 147 15.88 8.55 -3.39
CA ASP A 147 16.43 7.97 -4.62
C ASP A 147 16.32 8.90 -5.84
N ILE A 148 15.33 9.81 -5.86
CA ILE A 148 15.08 10.74 -6.98
C ILE A 148 15.82 12.06 -6.81
N LEU A 149 15.74 12.64 -5.61
CA LEU A 149 16.08 14.04 -5.36
C LEU A 149 17.31 14.20 -4.45
N GLY A 150 17.91 13.10 -4.02
CA GLY A 150 19.13 13.09 -3.21
C GLY A 150 18.98 13.85 -1.89
N ASP A 151 19.99 14.64 -1.55
CA ASP A 151 20.16 15.22 -0.20
C ASP A 151 19.44 16.56 0.03
N ILE A 152 18.53 16.97 -0.87
CA ILE A 152 17.74 18.19 -0.62
C ILE A 152 16.76 17.99 0.54
N SER A 153 16.30 19.08 1.17
CA SER A 153 15.38 18.99 2.32
C SER A 153 14.08 18.27 1.96
N HIS A 154 13.47 17.58 2.94
CA HIS A 154 12.20 16.89 2.74
C HIS A 154 11.07 17.82 2.29
N GLU A 155 11.07 19.08 2.75
CA GLU A 155 10.15 20.11 2.28
C GLU A 155 10.37 20.43 0.80
N SER A 156 11.62 20.63 0.37
CA SER A 156 11.94 20.85 -1.04
C SER A 156 11.55 19.65 -1.91
N LYS A 157 11.74 18.41 -1.43
CA LYS A 157 11.27 17.20 -2.12
C LYS A 157 9.74 17.23 -2.32
N ARG A 158 8.98 17.53 -1.26
CA ARG A 158 7.51 17.64 -1.32
C ARG A 158 7.06 18.72 -2.30
N ASN A 159 7.68 19.90 -2.25
CA ASN A 159 7.34 21.02 -3.13
C ASN A 159 7.62 20.68 -4.59
N PHE A 160 8.75 20.03 -4.90
CA PHE A 160 9.07 19.58 -6.26
C PHE A 160 7.98 18.67 -6.85
N VAL A 161 7.54 17.66 -6.09
CA VAL A 161 6.47 16.75 -6.54
C VAL A 161 5.16 17.50 -6.72
N LYS A 162 4.80 18.36 -5.76
CA LYS A 162 3.56 19.13 -5.77
C LYS A 162 3.51 20.08 -6.95
N GLU A 163 4.52 20.91 -7.17
CA GLU A 163 4.52 21.95 -8.21
C GLU A 163 4.43 21.37 -9.62
N LYS A 164 5.07 20.22 -9.84
CA LYS A 164 5.18 19.64 -11.18
C LYS A 164 4.00 18.71 -11.54
N HIS A 165 3.33 18.14 -10.55
CA HIS A 165 2.40 17.02 -10.77
C HIS A 165 1.04 17.16 -10.06
N ALA A 166 0.85 18.11 -9.13
CA ALA A 166 -0.39 18.20 -8.37
C ALA A 166 -1.53 18.84 -9.18
N PRO A 167 -2.75 18.25 -9.17
CA PRO A 167 -3.93 18.95 -9.63
C PRO A 167 -4.27 20.11 -8.69
N SER A 168 -5.01 21.11 -9.17
CA SER A 168 -5.51 22.16 -8.28
C SER A 168 -6.54 21.62 -7.29
N LEU A 169 -6.58 22.19 -6.08
CA LEU A 169 -7.56 21.78 -5.06
C LEU A 169 -9.01 22.02 -5.53
N ASP A 170 -9.25 23.02 -6.36
CA ASP A 170 -10.59 23.29 -6.90
C ASP A 170 -11.03 22.26 -7.93
N SER A 171 -10.12 21.79 -8.79
CA SER A 171 -10.37 20.64 -9.67
C SER A 171 -10.72 19.42 -8.84
N LEU A 172 -9.93 19.15 -7.79
CA LEU A 172 -10.12 18.00 -6.92
C LEU A 172 -11.47 18.03 -6.22
N ARG A 173 -11.88 19.19 -5.70
CA ARG A 173 -13.20 19.38 -5.05
C ARG A 173 -14.34 19.12 -6.02
N LYS A 174 -14.27 19.66 -7.23
CA LYS A 174 -15.30 19.44 -8.26
C LYS A 174 -15.45 17.96 -8.59
N GLU A 175 -14.33 17.26 -8.77
CA GLU A 175 -14.33 15.82 -9.06
C GLU A 175 -14.91 15.00 -7.90
N ILE A 176 -14.50 15.26 -6.66
CA ILE A 176 -15.02 14.55 -5.48
C ILE A 176 -16.55 14.74 -5.34
N LEU A 177 -17.10 15.85 -5.81
CA LEU A 177 -18.55 16.08 -5.82
C LEU A 177 -19.28 15.35 -6.96
N SER A 178 -18.59 15.06 -8.07
CA SER A 178 -19.20 14.47 -9.27
C SER A 178 -18.92 12.98 -9.46
N ASP A 179 -17.89 12.43 -8.83
CA ASP A 179 -17.45 11.04 -8.98
C ASP A 179 -17.57 10.26 -7.67
N GLU A 180 -18.35 9.18 -7.70
CA GLU A 180 -18.65 8.37 -6.51
C GLU A 180 -17.41 7.66 -5.95
N HIS A 181 -16.47 7.25 -6.80
CA HIS A 181 -15.24 6.59 -6.37
C HIS A 181 -14.29 7.57 -5.70
N ALA A 182 -14.12 8.77 -6.26
CA ALA A 182 -13.36 9.86 -5.67
C ALA A 182 -13.94 10.27 -4.30
N LEU A 183 -15.28 10.37 -4.19
CA LEU A 183 -15.96 10.61 -2.91
C LEU A 183 -15.70 9.51 -1.90
N PHE A 184 -15.74 8.24 -2.34
CA PHE A 184 -15.45 7.10 -1.50
C PHE A 184 -14.01 7.13 -0.97
N LEU A 185 -13.03 7.43 -1.82
CA LEU A 185 -11.62 7.59 -1.43
C LEU A 185 -11.44 8.75 -0.45
N TYR A 186 -12.03 9.92 -0.73
CA TYR A 186 -11.99 11.08 0.16
C TYR A 186 -12.53 10.77 1.56
N ARG A 187 -13.66 10.05 1.64
CA ARG A 187 -14.24 9.60 2.92
C ARG A 187 -13.32 8.63 3.65
N GLY A 188 -12.71 7.68 2.94
CA GLY A 188 -11.73 6.75 3.50
C GLY A 188 -10.52 7.47 4.09
N ILE A 189 -9.92 8.39 3.34
CA ILE A 189 -8.77 9.21 3.78
C ILE A 189 -9.13 10.09 4.97
N THR A 190 -10.29 10.75 4.95
CA THR A 190 -10.77 11.54 6.08
C THR A 190 -10.91 10.68 7.35
N ARG A 191 -11.43 9.46 7.21
CA ARG A 191 -11.56 8.51 8.33
C ARG A 191 -10.19 8.13 8.88
N PHE A 192 -9.22 7.80 8.02
CA PHE A 192 -7.85 7.48 8.46
C PHE A 192 -7.21 8.62 9.23
N LEU A 193 -7.23 9.83 8.67
CA LEU A 193 -6.64 11.01 9.32
C LEU A 193 -7.31 11.32 10.67
N PHE A 194 -8.59 10.98 10.83
CA PHE A 194 -9.31 11.15 12.08
C PHE A 194 -8.92 10.10 13.12
N GLU A 195 -8.86 8.83 12.72
CA GLU A 195 -8.41 7.72 13.58
C GLU A 195 -6.95 7.88 14.01
N ASP A 196 -6.07 8.36 13.14
CA ASP A 196 -4.67 8.64 13.47
C ASP A 196 -4.52 9.85 14.40
N GLY A 197 -5.49 10.75 14.38
CA GLY A 197 -5.47 11.97 15.17
C GLY A 197 -6.15 11.86 16.54
N SER A 198 -6.56 10.67 16.98
CA SER A 198 -7.26 10.50 18.26
C SER A 198 -6.42 10.89 19.48
N SER A 199 -5.09 10.85 19.35
CA SER A 199 -4.14 11.29 20.38
C SER A 199 -3.92 12.81 20.41
N TYR A 200 -4.45 13.56 19.44
CA TYR A 200 -4.24 15.01 19.35
C TYR A 200 -5.06 15.77 20.39
N LYS A 201 -4.47 16.82 20.96
CA LYS A 201 -5.12 17.74 21.92
C LYS A 201 -6.10 18.71 21.21
N LEU A 202 -7.06 18.17 20.47
CA LEU A 202 -8.11 18.91 19.77
C LEU A 202 -9.49 18.40 20.20
N SER A 203 -10.50 19.25 20.15
CA SER A 203 -11.88 18.77 20.27
C SER A 203 -12.23 17.87 19.08
N LYS A 204 -13.17 16.93 19.28
CA LYS A 204 -13.61 16.01 18.22
C LYS A 204 -14.06 16.73 16.95
N SER A 205 -14.76 17.86 17.10
CA SER A 205 -15.25 18.67 15.98
C SER A 205 -14.13 19.44 15.26
N ALA A 206 -13.16 19.98 16.00
CA ALA A 206 -11.98 20.63 15.43
C ALA A 206 -11.10 19.62 14.68
N LEU A 207 -10.89 18.44 15.26
CA LEU A 207 -10.17 17.34 14.61
C LEU A 207 -10.86 16.94 13.30
N GLN A 208 -12.17 16.68 13.34
CA GLN A 208 -12.93 16.32 12.14
C GLN A 208 -12.82 17.38 11.03
N ARG A 209 -12.87 18.67 11.38
CA ARG A 209 -12.72 19.78 10.42
C ARG A 209 -11.32 19.76 9.79
N SER A 210 -10.28 19.70 10.61
CA SER A 210 -8.89 19.63 10.14
C SER A 210 -8.63 18.40 9.26
N CYS A 211 -9.19 17.23 9.61
CA CYS A 211 -9.03 16.01 8.80
C CYS A 211 -9.70 16.13 7.42
N ARG A 212 -10.87 16.78 7.32
CA ARG A 212 -11.53 17.03 6.02
C ARG A 212 -10.71 17.95 5.13
N GLU A 213 -10.12 19.00 5.70
CA GLU A 213 -9.26 19.94 4.97
C GLU A 213 -7.98 19.23 4.49
N ARG A 214 -7.27 18.56 5.40
CA ARG A 214 -6.05 17.81 5.07
C ARG A 214 -6.28 16.66 4.09
N ALA A 215 -7.47 16.03 4.09
CA ALA A 215 -7.77 14.94 3.16
C ALA A 215 -7.67 15.38 1.68
N TYR A 216 -8.04 16.62 1.35
CA TYR A 216 -7.84 17.14 -0.01
C TYR A 216 -6.36 17.23 -0.36
N GLU A 217 -5.52 17.71 0.54
CA GLU A 217 -4.07 17.79 0.31
C GLU A 217 -3.43 16.41 0.20
N VAL A 218 -3.86 15.44 1.01
CA VAL A 218 -3.39 14.05 0.92
C VAL A 218 -3.74 13.47 -0.45
N ILE A 219 -4.97 13.65 -0.93
CA ILE A 219 -5.36 13.18 -2.28
C ILE A 219 -4.57 13.91 -3.37
N GLN A 220 -4.41 15.23 -3.24
CA GLN A 220 -3.64 16.03 -4.19
C GLN A 220 -2.20 15.49 -4.31
N ARG A 221 -1.52 15.27 -3.19
CA ARG A 221 -0.15 14.77 -3.18
C ARG A 221 -0.05 13.30 -3.62
N SER A 222 -1.05 12.48 -3.30
CA SER A 222 -1.15 11.10 -3.77
C SER A 222 -1.25 11.05 -5.31
N ARG A 223 -2.00 11.96 -5.92
CA ARG A 223 -2.08 12.10 -7.39
C ARG A 223 -0.76 12.59 -7.98
N ALA A 224 -0.15 13.59 -7.35
CA ALA A 224 1.13 14.14 -7.79
C ALA A 224 2.23 13.07 -7.78
N PHE A 225 2.33 12.32 -6.68
CA PHE A 225 3.24 11.19 -6.58
C PHE A 225 2.89 10.09 -7.59
N GLY A 226 1.60 9.86 -7.81
CA GLY A 226 1.12 8.92 -8.81
C GLY A 226 1.58 9.22 -10.23
N ASP A 227 1.44 10.47 -10.67
CA ASP A 227 1.90 10.92 -11.99
C ASP A 227 3.44 10.85 -12.10
N LEU A 228 4.17 11.22 -11.04
CA LEU A 228 5.63 11.11 -11.02
C LEU A 228 6.10 9.68 -11.27
N ILE A 229 5.59 8.70 -10.51
CA ILE A 229 6.05 7.31 -10.65
C ILE A 229 5.49 6.63 -11.89
N GLU A 230 4.35 7.06 -12.43
CA GLU A 230 3.88 6.61 -13.75
C GLU A 230 4.78 7.12 -14.88
N ARG A 231 5.38 8.32 -14.75
CA ARG A 231 6.41 8.80 -15.70
C ARG A 231 7.74 8.09 -15.57
N LEU A 232 8.15 7.73 -14.36
CA LEU A 232 9.39 7.00 -14.11
C LEU A 232 9.29 5.53 -14.52
N PHE A 233 8.10 4.94 -14.40
CA PHE A 233 7.85 3.52 -14.67
C PHE A 233 6.67 3.31 -15.65
N PRO A 234 6.72 3.86 -16.87
CA PRO A 234 5.56 4.00 -17.76
C PRO A 234 4.97 2.69 -18.28
N ALA A 235 5.74 1.61 -18.29
CA ALA A 235 5.27 0.30 -18.74
C ALA A 235 4.66 -0.54 -17.60
N SER A 236 4.82 -0.14 -16.33
CA SER A 236 4.54 -1.02 -15.21
C SER A 236 3.04 -1.18 -14.92
N LEU A 237 2.64 -2.37 -14.48
CA LEU A 237 1.32 -2.59 -13.90
C LEU A 237 1.20 -1.84 -12.57
N ARG A 238 0.13 -1.09 -12.43
CA ARG A 238 -0.10 -0.19 -11.31
C ARG A 238 -0.88 -0.86 -10.20
N LEU A 239 -0.20 -1.33 -9.16
CA LEU A 239 -0.86 -1.83 -7.95
C LEU A 239 -1.28 -0.66 -7.05
N SER A 240 -2.25 -0.91 -6.16
CA SER A 240 -2.72 0.07 -5.18
C SER A 240 -3.11 -0.62 -3.88
N ILE A 241 -2.80 0.01 -2.75
CA ILE A 241 -3.36 -0.40 -1.45
C ILE A 241 -4.78 0.14 -1.20
N HIS A 242 -5.40 0.84 -2.15
CA HIS A 242 -6.79 1.28 -2.02
C HIS A 242 -7.72 0.41 -2.87
N PRO A 243 -9.00 0.30 -2.51
CA PRO A 243 -9.97 -0.40 -3.35
C PRO A 243 -10.11 0.27 -4.73
N GLN A 244 -10.04 -0.53 -5.78
CA GLN A 244 -10.16 -0.08 -7.17
C GLN A 244 -11.29 -0.86 -7.87
N PRO A 245 -12.07 -0.20 -8.75
CA PRO A 245 -13.00 -0.91 -9.62
C PRO A 245 -12.22 -1.76 -10.64
N SER A 246 -12.84 -2.82 -11.17
CA SER A 246 -12.16 -3.77 -12.05
C SER A 246 -11.76 -3.18 -13.41
N ASN A 247 -12.39 -2.08 -13.82
CA ASN A 247 -12.04 -1.30 -15.01
C ASN A 247 -11.06 -0.15 -14.72
N SER A 248 -10.49 -0.07 -13.51
CA SER A 248 -9.45 0.91 -13.18
C SER A 248 -8.13 0.53 -13.82
N PHE A 249 -7.32 1.53 -14.15
CA PHE A 249 -5.90 1.31 -14.48
C PHE A 249 -5.13 0.74 -13.28
N LYS A 250 -5.56 1.07 -12.06
CA LYS A 250 -4.94 0.63 -10.81
C LYS A 250 -5.57 -0.69 -10.36
N PHE A 251 -4.77 -1.68 -10.02
CA PHE A 251 -5.23 -2.92 -9.41
C PHE A 251 -5.12 -2.83 -7.89
N GLY A 252 -6.26 -2.82 -7.19
CA GLY A 252 -6.28 -2.83 -5.73
C GLY A 252 -5.79 -4.19 -5.20
N ILE A 253 -4.72 -4.23 -4.41
CA ILE A 253 -4.18 -5.46 -3.81
C ILE A 253 -4.29 -5.41 -2.28
N ARG A 254 -4.77 -6.51 -1.70
CA ARG A 254 -4.78 -6.77 -0.27
C ARG A 254 -3.50 -7.51 0.10
N LEU A 255 -2.77 -6.99 1.09
CA LEU A 255 -1.47 -7.53 1.50
C LEU A 255 -1.61 -8.67 2.52
N LEU A 256 -2.56 -8.54 3.44
CA LEU A 256 -2.88 -9.52 4.48
C LEU A 256 -4.39 -9.53 4.72
N GLU A 257 -4.90 -10.61 5.30
CA GLU A 257 -6.27 -10.62 5.81
C GLU A 257 -6.42 -9.56 6.91
N ALA A 258 -7.54 -8.85 6.93
CA ALA A 258 -7.76 -7.76 7.88
C ALA A 258 -9.24 -7.65 8.21
N SER A 259 -9.55 -7.16 9.41
CA SER A 259 -10.93 -6.97 9.88
C SER A 259 -11.67 -5.86 9.13
N ASP A 260 -10.95 -4.93 8.50
CA ASP A 260 -11.49 -3.85 7.67
C ASP A 260 -10.67 -3.76 6.37
N ILE A 261 -11.35 -3.61 5.24
CA ILE A 261 -10.76 -3.43 3.90
C ILE A 261 -9.78 -2.27 3.82
N TRP A 262 -9.75 -1.36 4.78
CA TRP A 262 -8.88 -0.19 4.81
C TRP A 262 -7.62 -0.36 5.67
N ILE A 263 -7.55 -1.40 6.49
CA ILE A 263 -6.33 -1.66 7.28
C ILE A 263 -5.20 -2.07 6.35
N THR A 264 -4.04 -1.46 6.54
CA THR A 264 -2.75 -1.82 5.94
C THR A 264 -1.77 -2.15 7.07
N PRO A 265 -0.63 -2.81 6.77
CA PRO A 265 0.36 -3.19 7.80
C PRO A 265 0.83 -2.04 8.68
N TRP A 266 0.88 -0.83 8.13
CA TRP A 266 1.27 0.36 8.86
C TRP A 266 0.16 1.05 9.67
N HIS A 267 -1.06 0.53 9.63
CA HIS A 267 -2.20 0.98 10.42
C HIS A 267 -2.72 -0.09 11.39
N GLY A 268 -1.95 -1.14 11.62
CA GLY A 268 -2.32 -2.27 12.48
C GLY A 268 -1.10 -2.99 13.04
N ALA A 269 -1.37 -4.06 13.78
CA ALA A 269 -0.43 -5.06 14.22
C ALA A 269 -0.83 -6.42 13.63
N ALA A 270 0.17 -7.23 13.28
CA ALA A 270 -0.09 -8.62 12.93
C ALA A 270 -0.60 -9.40 14.15
N TYR A 271 -1.58 -10.26 13.90
CA TYR A 271 -2.22 -11.12 14.90
C TYR A 271 -2.26 -12.55 14.36
N LEU A 272 -1.56 -13.45 15.03
CA LEU A 272 -1.55 -14.88 14.73
C LEU A 272 -2.69 -15.55 15.49
N ARG A 273 -3.64 -16.13 14.75
CA ARG A 273 -4.74 -16.89 15.33
C ARG A 273 -4.29 -18.29 15.75
N VAL A 274 -5.06 -18.93 16.63
CA VAL A 274 -4.82 -20.31 17.06
C VAL A 274 -4.83 -21.30 15.88
N GLU A 275 -5.64 -21.01 14.85
CA GLU A 275 -5.72 -21.80 13.62
C GLU A 275 -4.48 -21.65 12.71
N GLY A 276 -3.53 -20.78 13.08
CA GLY A 276 -2.28 -20.55 12.36
C GLY A 276 -2.36 -19.50 11.24
N ASN A 277 -3.53 -18.89 11.02
CA ASN A 277 -3.67 -17.81 10.04
C ASN A 277 -3.37 -16.43 10.64
N TRP A 278 -2.81 -15.57 9.79
CA TRP A 278 -2.44 -14.20 10.13
C TRP A 278 -3.54 -13.22 9.73
N THR A 279 -3.83 -12.26 10.61
CA THR A 279 -4.69 -11.13 10.30
C THR A 279 -4.12 -9.82 10.83
N LEU A 280 -4.56 -8.69 10.27
CA LEU A 280 -4.23 -7.35 10.77
C LEU A 280 -5.38 -6.81 11.63
N LEU A 281 -5.04 -6.35 12.84
CA LEU A 281 -5.94 -5.69 13.77
C LEU A 281 -5.28 -4.41 14.32
N PRO A 282 -6.04 -3.38 14.73
CA PRO A 282 -5.47 -2.30 15.54
C PRO A 282 -4.85 -2.87 16.83
N ARG A 283 -3.68 -2.35 17.26
CA ARG A 283 -2.98 -2.77 18.48
C ARG A 283 -3.93 -2.93 19.68
N ALA A 284 -4.77 -1.92 19.94
CA ALA A 284 -5.69 -1.92 21.08
C ALA A 284 -6.75 -3.04 21.00
N ALA A 285 -7.13 -3.48 19.79
CA ALA A 285 -8.01 -4.62 19.60
C ALA A 285 -7.26 -5.95 19.78
N ALA A 286 -6.07 -6.07 19.20
CA ALA A 286 -5.21 -7.24 19.34
C ALA A 286 -4.86 -7.53 20.81
N ALA A 287 -4.58 -6.49 21.59
CA ALA A 287 -4.21 -6.60 23.01
C ALA A 287 -5.34 -7.13 23.93
N LYS A 288 -6.61 -7.13 23.48
CA LYS A 288 -7.74 -7.62 24.30
C LYS A 288 -7.73 -9.15 24.45
N HIS A 289 -7.28 -9.85 23.42
CA HIS A 289 -7.35 -11.32 23.32
C HIS A 289 -6.01 -11.95 22.92
N GLY A 290 -4.98 -11.12 22.71
CA GLY A 290 -3.66 -11.56 22.27
C GLY A 290 -2.56 -11.27 23.27
N LYS A 291 -1.54 -12.11 23.26
CA LYS A 291 -0.26 -11.93 23.94
C LYS A 291 0.73 -11.24 23.00
N LEU A 292 1.35 -10.15 23.46
CA LEU A 292 2.39 -9.46 22.69
C LEU A 292 3.67 -10.30 22.65
N ILE A 293 4.18 -10.54 21.44
CA ILE A 293 5.41 -11.29 21.18
C ILE A 293 6.54 -10.32 20.84
N TYR A 294 7.71 -10.61 21.40
CA TYR A 294 8.94 -9.87 21.13
C TYR A 294 9.89 -10.72 20.31
N GLN A 295 10.52 -10.11 19.30
CA GLN A 295 11.58 -10.70 18.50
C GLN A 295 12.75 -9.72 18.48
N GLU A 296 13.96 -10.21 18.74
CA GLU A 296 15.17 -9.36 18.79
C GLU A 296 15.02 -8.14 19.72
N GLY A 297 14.30 -8.31 20.85
CA GLY A 297 14.06 -7.23 21.82
C GLY A 297 13.00 -6.19 21.41
N ARG A 298 12.36 -6.33 20.23
CA ARG A 298 11.32 -5.43 19.73
C ARG A 298 9.96 -6.11 19.71
N ALA A 299 8.89 -5.35 19.94
CA ALA A 299 7.52 -5.82 19.77
C ALA A 299 7.29 -6.21 18.30
N SER A 300 6.82 -7.43 18.04
CA SER A 300 6.74 -8.01 16.69
C SER A 300 5.29 -8.20 16.23
N HIS A 301 4.47 -8.86 17.03
CA HIS A 301 3.06 -9.18 16.73
C HIS A 301 2.33 -9.64 17.98
N PHE A 302 1.03 -9.91 17.86
CA PHE A 302 0.25 -10.58 18.88
C PHE A 302 -0.07 -12.03 18.48
N GLU A 303 -0.14 -12.91 19.48
CA GLU A 303 -0.64 -14.29 19.33
C GLU A 303 -1.94 -14.44 20.12
N GLU A 304 -2.95 -15.04 19.51
CA GLU A 304 -4.24 -15.32 20.15
C GLU A 304 -4.09 -16.25 21.36
N VAL A 305 -4.70 -15.86 22.48
CA VAL A 305 -4.74 -16.68 23.68
C VAL A 305 -6.13 -17.29 23.79
N LEU A 306 -6.20 -18.62 23.94
CA LEU A 306 -7.46 -19.30 24.23
C LEU A 306 -8.00 -18.77 25.57
N SER A 307 -9.14 -18.08 25.53
CA SER A 307 -9.90 -17.76 26.74
C SER A 307 -10.43 -19.06 27.35
N HIS A 308 -9.95 -19.38 28.56
CA HIS A 308 -10.44 -20.48 29.39
C HIS A 308 -11.90 -20.30 29.81
#